data_AF-A0A9D4XJM5-F1
#
_entry.id   AF-A0A9D4XJM5-F1
#
_cell.length_a   1.000
_cell.length_b   1.000
_cell.length_c   1.000
_cell.angle_alpha   90.00
_cell.angle_beta   90.00
_cell.angle_gamma   90.00
#
_symmetry.space_group_name_H-M   'P 1'
#
loop_
_entity.id
_entity.type
_entity.pdbx_description
1 polymer ?
#
loop_
_entity_poly.entity_id
_entity_poly.type
_entity_poly.pdbx_seq_one_letter_code
_entity_poly.pdbx_strand_id
1 'polypeptide(L)'
;MNDADLQLTDNISEANALLALQSKLKKNSRIQAAFKSNDIPIYVTKTSSLEHVTKAIRAMLSDYEDGLIVFGSLDKIKDSEKADALEEARMAIEHVVIPKGEPVDLLPRSYQVVSLQLELVRSYQLEARRIRGESDVHYLRIMPSHYGTDEVEALETAEFDGEFDDLSSSNGNANGSPNNLDRLPLLPE
;
A
#
# COMPACT_ATOMS: atom_id res chain seq x y z
N MET A 1 -12.69 -27.91 -11.26
CA MET A 1 -13.02 -27.77 -9.83
C MET A 1 -11.71 -27.46 -9.14
N ASN A 2 -11.42 -26.19 -8.90
CA ASN A 2 -10.26 -25.84 -8.08
C ASN A 2 -10.78 -25.86 -6.65
N ASP A 3 -10.59 -26.97 -5.95
CA ASP A 3 -10.59 -26.93 -4.50
C ASP A 3 -9.46 -25.97 -4.11
N ALA A 4 -9.81 -24.87 -3.45
CA ALA A 4 -8.83 -23.92 -2.93
C ALA A 4 -7.97 -24.65 -1.90
N ASP A 5 -6.81 -25.14 -2.33
CA ASP A 5 -5.83 -25.79 -1.45
C ASP A 5 -5.41 -24.77 -0.38
N LEU A 6 -5.95 -24.93 0.83
CA LEU A 6 -5.60 -24.10 1.98
C LEU A 6 -4.15 -24.40 2.39
N GLN A 7 -3.23 -23.55 1.96
CA GLN A 7 -1.83 -23.65 2.34
C GLN A 7 -1.55 -22.86 3.62
N LEU A 8 -0.81 -23.48 4.54
CA LEU A 8 -0.29 -22.81 5.72
C LEU A 8 1.09 -22.24 5.39
N THR A 9 1.30 -20.97 5.74
CA THR A 9 2.61 -20.31 5.66
C THR A 9 3.00 -19.75 7.02
N ASP A 10 4.29 -19.78 7.31
CA ASP A 10 4.94 -19.13 8.44
C ASP A 10 5.43 -17.71 8.11
N ASN A 11 5.53 -17.38 6.81
CA ASN A 11 5.91 -16.06 6.35
C ASN A 11 4.69 -15.12 6.35
N ILE A 12 4.77 -14.07 7.18
CA ILE A 12 3.71 -13.06 7.29
C ILE A 12 3.47 -12.38 5.94
N SER A 13 4.51 -12.10 5.16
CA SER A 13 4.39 -11.36 3.90
C SER A 13 3.74 -12.16 2.78
N GLU A 14 3.77 -13.49 2.85
CA GLU A 14 3.14 -14.37 1.87
C GLU A 14 1.70 -14.74 2.24
N ALA A 15 1.31 -14.49 3.50
CA ALA A 15 0.01 -14.88 4.00
C ALA A 15 -1.12 -14.03 3.39
N ASN A 16 -2.20 -14.69 2.97
CA ASN A 16 -3.42 -14.00 2.53
C ASN A 16 -4.40 -13.69 3.66
N ALA A 17 -4.29 -14.39 4.80
CA ALA A 17 -5.09 -14.16 5.99
C ALA A 17 -4.43 -14.76 7.24
N LEU A 18 -4.69 -14.17 8.41
CA LEU A 18 -4.30 -14.71 9.71
C LEU A 18 -5.51 -15.29 10.44
N LEU A 19 -5.45 -16.53 10.91
CA LEU A 19 -6.40 -17.11 11.85
C LEU A 19 -5.73 -17.27 13.23
N ALA A 20 -6.27 -16.61 14.26
CA ALA A 20 -5.67 -16.63 15.59
C ALA A 20 -6.69 -16.74 16.73
N LEU A 21 -6.26 -17.31 17.86
CA LEU A 21 -7.04 -17.26 19.11
C LEU A 21 -6.96 -15.86 19.71
N GLN A 22 -8.09 -15.34 20.19
CA GLN A 22 -8.19 -14.01 20.78
C GLN A 22 -7.23 -13.83 21.96
N SER A 23 -7.09 -14.86 22.80
CA SER A 23 -6.20 -14.86 23.96
C SER A 23 -4.72 -14.82 23.58
N LYS A 24 -4.34 -15.37 22.41
CA LYS A 24 -2.96 -15.41 21.91
C LYS A 24 -2.60 -14.14 21.14
N LEU A 25 -3.55 -13.59 20.38
CA LEU A 25 -3.38 -12.34 19.64
C LEU A 25 -3.23 -11.15 20.59
N LYS A 26 -4.07 -11.07 21.64
CA LYS A 26 -3.97 -10.01 22.66
C LYS A 26 -2.64 -10.01 23.43
N LYS A 27 -2.03 -11.18 23.61
CA LYS A 27 -0.72 -11.30 24.29
C LYS A 27 0.45 -10.89 23.40
N ASN A 28 0.28 -10.93 22.08
CA ASN A 28 1.34 -10.67 21.11
C ASN A 28 0.95 -9.52 20.18
N SER A 29 1.01 -8.30 20.71
CA SER A 29 0.68 -7.07 19.95
C SER A 29 1.57 -6.87 18.71
N ARG A 30 2.81 -7.37 18.73
CA ARG A 30 3.74 -7.30 17.58
C ARG A 30 3.21 -8.06 16.36
N ILE A 31 2.61 -9.23 16.57
CA ILE A 31 2.00 -10.01 15.49
C ILE A 31 0.82 -9.23 14.92
N GLN A 32 -0.05 -8.70 15.78
CA GLN A 32 -1.18 -7.89 15.33
C GLN A 32 -0.72 -6.66 14.54
N ALA A 33 0.35 -5.98 14.96
CA ALA A 33 0.91 -4.85 14.25
C ALA A 33 1.48 -5.23 12.88
N ALA A 34 2.19 -6.36 12.78
CA ALA A 34 2.77 -6.84 11.52
C ALA A 34 1.71 -7.22 10.47
N PHE A 35 0.63 -7.88 10.88
CA PHE A 35 -0.46 -8.19 9.94
C PHE A 35 -1.25 -6.95 9.53
N LYS A 36 -1.43 -5.99 10.45
CA LYS A 36 -2.02 -4.67 10.15
C LYS A 36 -1.16 -3.80 9.24
N SER A 37 0.17 -3.93 9.27
CA SER A 37 1.05 -3.16 8.39
C SER A 37 1.09 -3.70 6.96
N ASN A 38 0.79 -4.99 6.78
CA ASN A 38 0.75 -5.66 5.47
C ASN A 38 -0.67 -5.72 4.87
N ASP A 39 -1.65 -5.05 5.49
CA ASP A 39 -3.06 -5.07 5.09
C ASP A 39 -3.67 -6.47 4.98
N ILE A 40 -3.14 -7.42 5.77
CA ILE A 40 -3.61 -8.82 5.78
C ILE A 40 -4.75 -8.95 6.81
N PRO A 41 -5.91 -9.50 6.43
CA PRO A 41 -7.05 -9.67 7.32
C PRO A 41 -6.75 -10.61 8.48
N ILE A 42 -7.27 -10.29 9.67
CA ILE A 42 -7.08 -11.06 10.89
C ILE A 42 -8.42 -11.60 11.38
N TYR A 43 -8.56 -12.92 11.35
CA TYR A 43 -9.69 -13.69 11.83
C TYR A 43 -9.41 -14.22 13.23
N VAL A 44 -10.34 -13.97 14.15
CA VAL A 44 -10.12 -14.25 15.56
C VAL A 44 -11.18 -15.20 16.11
N THR A 45 -10.73 -16.30 16.73
CA THR A 45 -11.59 -17.24 17.45
C THR A 45 -11.49 -17.02 18.96
N LYS A 46 -12.63 -17.08 19.66
CA LYS A 46 -12.67 -16.98 21.14
C LYS A 46 -12.10 -18.23 21.81
N THR A 47 -12.35 -19.39 21.21
CA THR A 47 -11.94 -20.70 21.73
C THR A 47 -11.37 -21.55 20.60
N SER A 48 -10.59 -22.58 20.95
CA SER A 48 -10.05 -23.58 20.02
C SER A 48 -11.04 -24.72 19.74
N SER A 49 -12.34 -24.50 20.01
CA SER A 49 -13.38 -25.48 19.72
C SER A 49 -13.51 -25.67 18.20
N LEU A 50 -13.71 -26.92 17.77
CA LEU A 50 -13.87 -27.28 16.37
C LEU A 50 -14.96 -26.45 15.68
N GLU A 51 -16.08 -26.19 16.35
CA GLU A 51 -17.17 -25.37 15.80
C GLU A 51 -16.71 -23.93 15.52
N HIS A 52 -15.94 -23.34 16.44
CA HIS A 52 -15.45 -21.97 16.31
C HIS A 52 -14.38 -21.87 15.22
N VAL A 53 -13.49 -22.86 15.13
CA VAL A 53 -12.46 -22.94 14.09
C VAL A 53 -13.12 -23.14 12.72
N THR A 54 -14.06 -24.07 12.60
CA THR A 54 -14.79 -24.34 11.34
C THR A 54 -15.59 -23.12 10.90
N LYS A 55 -16.24 -22.42 11.83
CA LYS A 55 -16.97 -21.19 11.55
C LYS A 55 -16.04 -20.07 11.06
N ALA A 56 -14.87 -19.94 11.67
CA ALA A 56 -13.89 -18.94 11.25
C ALA A 56 -13.30 -19.25 9.88
N ILE A 57 -12.95 -20.51 9.60
CA ILE A 57 -12.46 -20.94 8.27
C ILE A 57 -13.55 -20.73 7.20
N ARG A 58 -14.81 -21.07 7.50
CA ARG A 58 -15.93 -20.79 6.59
C ARG A 58 -16.10 -19.31 6.31
N ALA A 59 -16.04 -18.47 7.35
CA ALA A 59 -16.09 -17.02 7.18
C ALA A 59 -14.94 -16.56 6.27
N MET A 60 -13.70 -16.94 6.57
CA MET A 60 -12.52 -16.63 5.75
C MET A 60 -12.68 -16.98 4.26
N LEU A 61 -13.28 -18.12 3.95
CA LEU A 61 -13.50 -18.56 2.58
C LEU A 61 -14.65 -17.79 1.91
N SER A 62 -15.76 -17.60 2.60
CA SER A 62 -16.87 -16.78 2.08
C SER A 62 -16.45 -15.34 1.82
N ASP A 63 -15.63 -14.79 2.71
CA ASP A 63 -15.03 -13.47 2.61
C ASP A 63 -14.03 -13.36 1.45
N TYR A 64 -13.37 -14.46 1.08
CA TYR A 64 -12.49 -14.52 -0.08
C TYR A 64 -13.27 -14.51 -1.41
N GLU A 65 -14.37 -15.26 -1.47
CA GLU A 65 -15.25 -15.33 -2.65
C GLU A 65 -16.06 -14.04 -2.88
N ASP A 66 -16.34 -13.29 -1.81
CA ASP A 66 -17.15 -12.06 -1.83
C ASP A 66 -16.29 -10.76 -1.77
N GLY A 67 -14.95 -10.88 -1.89
CA GLY A 67 -14.02 -9.74 -1.85
C GLY A 67 -13.96 -9.00 -0.51
N LEU A 68 -14.40 -9.65 0.57
CA LEU A 68 -14.84 -9.04 1.82
C LEU A 68 -13.82 -9.26 2.94
N ILE A 69 -12.74 -8.49 2.94
CA ILE A 69 -11.80 -8.49 4.07
C ILE A 69 -12.42 -7.85 5.32
N VAL A 70 -12.49 -8.65 6.40
CA VAL A 70 -13.47 -8.60 7.49
C VAL A 70 -13.19 -7.68 8.67
N PHE A 71 -14.30 -7.27 9.30
CA PHE A 71 -14.51 -6.76 10.67
C PHE A 71 -13.83 -5.45 11.09
N GLY A 72 -14.39 -4.38 10.54
CA GLY A 72 -14.75 -3.21 11.31
C GLY A 72 -15.61 -2.33 10.43
N SER A 73 -16.93 -2.51 10.45
CA SER A 73 -17.89 -1.58 9.84
C SER A 73 -18.27 -1.78 8.36
N LEU A 74 -18.42 -3.02 7.88
CA LEU A 74 -19.03 -3.26 6.55
C LEU A 74 -20.42 -2.61 6.43
N ASP A 75 -21.21 -2.58 7.51
CA ASP A 75 -22.53 -1.92 7.56
C ASP A 75 -22.49 -0.37 7.57
N LYS A 76 -21.33 0.28 7.36
CA LYS A 76 -21.21 1.75 7.34
C LYS A 76 -20.69 2.36 6.05
N ILE A 77 -20.29 1.59 5.04
CA ILE A 77 -20.01 2.22 3.75
C ILE A 77 -21.35 2.67 3.21
N LYS A 78 -21.53 3.98 3.08
CA LYS A 78 -22.74 4.51 2.45
C LYS A 78 -22.74 4.02 1.01
N ASP A 79 -23.82 3.41 0.54
CA ASP A 79 -23.91 2.94 -0.85
C ASP A 79 -23.56 4.05 -1.86
N SER A 80 -23.87 5.30 -1.52
CA SER A 80 -23.46 6.48 -2.29
C SER A 80 -21.93 6.63 -2.38
N GLU A 81 -21.21 6.45 -1.28
CA GLU A 81 -19.75 6.56 -1.26
C GLU A 81 -19.09 5.46 -2.10
N LYS A 82 -19.65 4.24 -2.07
CA LYS A 82 -19.20 3.15 -2.93
C LYS A 82 -19.43 3.46 -4.41
N ALA A 83 -20.63 3.93 -4.76
CA ALA A 83 -20.97 4.28 -6.13
C ALA A 83 -20.08 5.41 -6.67
N ASP A 84 -19.90 6.47 -5.89
CA ASP A 84 -19.05 7.61 -6.25
C ASP A 84 -17.60 7.19 -6.49
N ALA A 85 -17.06 6.33 -5.63
CA ALA A 85 -15.68 5.85 -5.74
C ALA A 85 -15.46 4.92 -6.94
N LEU A 86 -16.43 4.08 -7.29
CA LEU A 86 -16.35 3.23 -8.47
C LEU A 86 -16.48 4.05 -9.75
N GLU A 87 -17.36 5.05 -9.78
CA GLU A 87 -17.47 5.94 -10.94
C GLU A 87 -16.22 6.79 -11.11
N GLU A 88 -15.60 7.25 -10.02
CA GLU A 88 -14.30 7.92 -10.05
C GLU A 88 -13.22 7.05 -10.70
N ALA A 89 -13.09 5.79 -10.28
CA ALA A 89 -12.13 4.85 -10.84
C ALA A 89 -12.42 4.58 -12.33
N ARG A 90 -13.69 4.40 -12.70
CA ARG A 90 -14.12 4.21 -14.09
C ARG A 90 -13.73 5.41 -14.95
N MET A 91 -14.00 6.63 -14.49
CA MET A 91 -13.67 7.87 -15.17
C MET A 91 -12.15 8.05 -15.33
N ALA A 92 -11.38 7.76 -14.29
CA ALA A 92 -9.91 7.81 -14.35
C ALA A 92 -9.37 6.85 -15.43
N ILE A 93 -9.87 5.62 -15.48
CA ILE A 93 -9.45 4.62 -16.46
C ILE A 93 -9.84 5.03 -17.88
N GLU A 94 -11.13 5.30 -18.11
CA GLU A 94 -11.69 5.49 -19.45
C GLU A 94 -11.33 6.84 -20.08
N HIS A 95 -10.98 7.87 -19.29
CA HIS A 95 -10.73 9.21 -19.82
C HIS A 95 -9.29 9.69 -19.65
N VAL A 96 -8.52 9.08 -18.76
CA VAL A 96 -7.14 9.49 -18.49
C VAL A 96 -6.18 8.36 -18.77
N VAL A 97 -6.26 7.25 -18.05
CA VAL A 97 -5.24 6.19 -18.10
C VAL A 97 -5.18 5.52 -19.47
N ILE A 98 -6.31 5.09 -20.04
CA ILE A 98 -6.34 4.43 -21.35
C ILE A 98 -6.11 5.44 -22.49
N PRO A 99 -6.81 6.58 -22.57
CA PRO A 99 -6.68 7.46 -23.73
C PRO A 99 -5.39 8.30 -23.74
N LYS A 100 -4.95 8.77 -22.57
CA LYS A 100 -3.75 9.63 -22.46
C LYS A 100 -2.50 8.86 -22.09
N GLY A 101 -2.65 7.66 -21.53
CA GLY A 101 -1.50 6.88 -21.08
C GLY A 101 -0.81 7.49 -19.86
N GLU A 102 -1.54 8.22 -19.01
CA GLU A 102 -0.99 8.89 -17.84
C GLU A 102 -1.36 8.11 -16.56
N PRO A 103 -0.43 7.98 -15.59
CA PRO A 103 -0.76 7.43 -14.28
C PRO A 103 -1.68 8.40 -13.51
N VAL A 104 -2.64 7.86 -12.77
CA VAL A 104 -3.62 8.65 -12.03
C VAL A 104 -3.72 8.19 -10.60
N ASP A 105 -3.71 9.15 -9.69
CA ASP A 105 -4.04 8.95 -8.28
C ASP A 105 -5.52 9.21 -8.06
N LEU A 106 -6.22 8.21 -7.53
CA LEU A 106 -7.59 8.39 -7.05
C LEU A 106 -7.62 9.13 -5.72
N LEU A 107 -8.79 9.64 -5.36
CA LEU A 107 -9.00 10.30 -4.08
C LEU A 107 -8.74 9.33 -2.92
N PRO A 108 -8.17 9.84 -1.81
CA PRO A 108 -8.01 9.05 -0.60
C PRO A 108 -9.36 8.60 -0.04
N ARG A 109 -9.52 7.28 0.15
CA ARG A 109 -10.72 6.64 0.69
C ARG A 109 -10.37 5.62 1.77
N SER A 110 -11.41 5.06 2.39
CA SER A 110 -11.26 3.93 3.31
C SER A 110 -10.72 2.70 2.57
N TYR A 111 -9.99 1.85 3.28
CA TYR A 111 -9.35 0.66 2.73
C TYR A 111 -10.32 -0.27 1.97
N GLN A 112 -11.56 -0.39 2.46
CA GLN A 112 -12.59 -1.22 1.84
C GLN A 112 -13.00 -0.68 0.46
N VAL A 113 -13.20 0.65 0.34
CA VAL A 113 -13.56 1.30 -0.93
C VAL A 113 -12.41 1.20 -1.94
N VAL A 114 -11.17 1.41 -1.48
CA VAL A 114 -9.96 1.26 -2.32
C VAL A 114 -9.81 -0.17 -2.86
N SER A 115 -10.21 -1.18 -2.08
CA SER A 115 -10.16 -2.58 -2.51
C SER A 115 -11.16 -2.87 -3.64
N LEU A 116 -12.36 -2.28 -3.59
CA LEU A 116 -13.34 -2.37 -4.67
C LEU A 116 -12.86 -1.67 -5.95
N GLN A 117 -12.22 -0.51 -5.81
CA GLN A 117 -11.61 0.19 -6.95
C GLN A 117 -10.49 -0.65 -7.57
N LEU A 118 -9.65 -1.31 -6.77
CA LEU A 118 -8.59 -2.19 -7.26
C LEU A 118 -9.15 -3.37 -8.06
N GLU A 119 -10.23 -3.99 -7.58
CA GLU A 119 -10.91 -5.05 -8.32
C GLU A 119 -11.43 -4.56 -9.67
N LEU A 120 -12.05 -3.39 -9.71
CA LEU A 120 -12.49 -2.76 -10.95
C LEU A 120 -11.30 -2.55 -11.89
N VAL A 121 -10.19 -1.98 -11.41
CA VAL A 121 -8.99 -1.75 -12.24
C VAL A 121 -8.44 -3.05 -12.85
N ARG A 122 -8.43 -4.14 -12.07
CA ARG A 122 -8.02 -5.47 -12.57
C ARG A 122 -8.92 -5.97 -13.68
N SER A 123 -10.22 -5.68 -13.65
CA SER A 123 -11.13 -6.04 -14.75
C SER A 123 -10.78 -5.37 -16.09
N TYR A 124 -10.09 -4.22 -16.04
CA TYR A 124 -9.56 -3.52 -17.22
C TYR A 124 -8.14 -3.97 -17.62
N GLN A 125 -7.59 -5.00 -16.97
CA GLN A 125 -6.22 -5.49 -17.22
C GLN A 125 -5.14 -4.42 -17.00
N LEU A 126 -5.41 -3.47 -16.10
CA LEU A 126 -4.48 -2.42 -15.71
C LEU A 126 -3.82 -2.76 -14.38
N GLU A 127 -2.59 -2.26 -14.21
CA GLU A 127 -1.88 -2.37 -12.95
C GLU A 127 -2.27 -1.21 -12.02
N ALA A 128 -2.38 -1.49 -10.72
CA ALA A 128 -2.57 -0.45 -9.73
C ALA A 128 -1.78 -0.75 -8.46
N ARG A 129 -1.28 0.32 -7.85
CA ARG A 129 -0.55 0.29 -6.59
C ARG A 129 -1.34 1.03 -5.53
N ARG A 130 -1.52 0.38 -4.38
CA ARG A 130 -2.08 1.00 -3.18
C ARG A 130 -0.99 1.80 -2.49
N ILE A 131 -1.31 3.05 -2.13
CA ILE A 131 -0.42 3.92 -1.41
C ILE A 131 -1.08 4.33 -0.09
N ARG A 132 -0.31 4.22 0.99
CA ARG A 132 -0.73 4.60 2.33
C ARG A 132 -0.59 6.11 2.51
N GLY A 133 -1.67 6.77 2.91
CA GLY A 133 -1.65 8.16 3.38
C GLY A 133 -1.30 8.28 4.86
N GLU A 134 -1.19 9.52 5.34
CA GLU A 134 -0.76 9.83 6.71
C GLU A 134 -1.79 9.45 7.81
N SER A 135 -3.06 9.22 7.45
CA SER A 135 -4.19 9.18 8.41
C SER A 135 -5.18 8.02 8.22
N ASP A 136 -4.70 6.78 8.10
CA ASP A 136 -5.51 5.55 7.85
C ASP A 136 -6.32 5.60 6.53
N VAL A 137 -6.11 6.65 5.75
CA VAL A 137 -6.66 6.83 4.41
C VAL A 137 -5.70 6.24 3.40
N HIS A 138 -6.24 5.50 2.45
CA HIS A 138 -5.48 4.84 1.40
C HIS A 138 -5.92 5.44 0.06
N TYR A 139 -5.02 5.52 -0.90
CA TYR A 139 -5.39 5.89 -2.27
C TYR A 139 -4.80 4.91 -3.27
N LEU A 140 -5.44 4.82 -4.43
CA LEU A 140 -5.06 3.91 -5.49
C LEU A 140 -4.38 4.71 -6.60
N ARG A 141 -3.16 4.34 -6.97
CA ARG A 141 -2.50 4.81 -8.18
C ARG A 141 -2.70 3.79 -9.29
N ILE A 142 -3.37 4.20 -10.36
CA ILE A 142 -3.57 3.37 -11.56
C ILE A 142 -2.45 3.65 -12.55
N MET A 143 -1.86 2.60 -13.07
CA MET A 143 -0.80 2.64 -14.07
C MET A 143 -1.35 2.24 -15.44
N PRO A 144 -0.91 2.88 -16.53
CA PRO A 144 -1.30 2.47 -17.87
C PRO A 144 -0.56 1.21 -18.32
N SER A 145 -1.19 0.42 -19.18
CA SER A 145 -0.73 -0.91 -19.62
C SER A 145 0.58 -0.92 -20.41
N HIS A 146 1.06 0.23 -20.90
CA HIS A 146 2.34 0.34 -21.60
C HIS A 146 3.54 0.55 -20.66
N TYR A 147 3.34 0.56 -19.32
CA TYR A 147 4.46 0.50 -18.36
C TYR A 147 5.11 -0.91 -18.27
N GLY A 148 4.80 -1.80 -19.21
CA GLY A 148 5.49 -3.07 -19.39
C GLY A 148 6.92 -2.85 -19.86
N THR A 149 7.86 -3.05 -18.93
CA THR A 149 9.26 -3.41 -19.18
C THR A 149 10.19 -2.30 -19.65
N ASP A 150 10.51 -1.34 -18.77
CA ASP A 150 11.83 -0.72 -18.74
C ASP A 150 12.23 -0.44 -17.28
N GLU A 151 13.44 -0.88 -16.92
CA GLU A 151 14.18 -0.60 -15.68
C GLU A 151 13.85 -1.47 -14.44
N VAL A 152 14.16 -2.77 -14.57
CA VAL A 152 14.93 -3.46 -13.53
C VAL A 152 16.41 -3.34 -13.87
N GLU A 153 17.15 -2.42 -13.22
CA GLU A 153 18.55 -2.57 -12.83
C GLU A 153 19.08 -1.29 -12.15
N ALA A 154 19.15 -1.32 -10.82
CA ALA A 154 20.17 -0.60 -10.04
C ALA A 154 20.20 -1.20 -8.62
N LEU A 155 20.44 -2.51 -8.56
CA LEU A 155 21.15 -3.11 -7.43
C LEU A 155 22.63 -2.95 -7.73
N GLU A 156 23.28 -1.93 -7.18
CA GLU A 156 24.74 -1.97 -7.02
C GLU A 156 25.07 -1.79 -5.54
N THR A 157 25.34 -2.93 -4.93
CA THR A 157 26.07 -3.05 -3.68
C THR A 157 27.54 -2.83 -4.00
N ALA A 158 28.12 -1.80 -3.39
CA ALA A 158 29.52 -1.61 -3.03
C ALA A 158 30.60 -2.32 -3.88
N GLU A 159 31.46 -1.53 -4.54
CA GLU A 159 32.91 -1.70 -4.41
C GLU A 159 33.63 -0.35 -4.28
N PHE A 160 34.32 -0.24 -3.16
CA PHE A 160 35.42 0.67 -2.90
C PHE A 160 36.66 0.05 -3.55
N ASP A 161 37.27 0.72 -4.53
CA ASP A 161 38.72 0.70 -4.65
C ASP A 161 39.21 2.02 -5.24
N GLY A 162 40.27 2.55 -4.64
CA GLY A 162 40.82 3.85 -4.96
C GLY A 162 41.84 3.76 -6.09
N GLU A 163 41.86 4.77 -6.96
CA GLU A 163 43.08 5.20 -7.63
C GLU A 163 42.95 6.71 -7.93
N PHE A 164 43.99 7.42 -7.55
CA PHE A 164 44.15 8.87 -7.57
C PHE A 164 44.85 9.30 -8.88
N ASP A 165 44.88 10.63 -9.14
CA ASP A 165 45.59 11.35 -10.22
C ASP A 165 44.91 11.33 -11.61
N ASP A 166 44.78 12.42 -12.38
CA ASP A 166 45.65 13.58 -12.53
C ASP A 166 44.85 14.83 -13.00
N LEU A 167 45.52 15.95 -12.93
CA LEU A 167 45.11 17.32 -12.69
C LEU A 167 44.84 18.11 -13.98
N SER A 168 43.90 19.05 -13.92
CA SER A 168 44.12 20.35 -14.57
C SER A 168 43.62 21.47 -13.67
N SER A 169 44.54 22.02 -12.89
CA SER A 169 44.36 23.27 -12.16
C SER A 169 44.29 24.45 -13.15
N SER A 170 43.31 25.32 -12.97
CA SER A 170 43.49 26.74 -13.27
C SER A 170 42.96 27.57 -12.10
N ASN A 171 43.89 28.27 -11.46
CA ASN A 171 43.75 29.18 -10.34
C ASN A 171 42.72 30.28 -10.56
N GLY A 172 42.16 30.80 -9.45
CA GLY A 172 41.37 32.03 -9.47
C GLY A 172 40.88 32.56 -8.12
N ASN A 173 41.74 32.61 -7.10
CA ASN A 173 41.75 33.56 -5.97
C ASN A 173 40.46 33.99 -5.21
N ALA A 174 40.49 33.64 -3.92
CA ALA A 174 40.49 34.56 -2.76
C ALA A 174 39.20 34.86 -1.97
N ASN A 175 39.37 34.62 -0.66
CA ASN A 175 38.75 35.21 0.54
C ASN A 175 37.54 34.48 1.19
N GLY A 176 37.81 34.00 2.41
CA GLY A 176 36.83 33.57 3.44
C GLY A 176 35.94 34.72 3.92
N SER A 177 35.02 34.54 4.85
CA SER A 177 34.86 33.60 5.97
C SER A 177 33.36 33.59 6.37
N PRO A 178 32.92 32.80 7.36
CA PRO A 178 31.55 32.30 7.49
C PRO A 178 30.65 33.12 8.43
N ASN A 179 29.38 32.70 8.47
CA ASN A 179 28.35 32.96 9.50
C ASN A 179 27.64 34.32 9.47
N ASN A 180 26.31 34.27 9.60
CA ASN A 180 25.40 35.12 10.41
C ASN A 180 23.97 34.92 9.85
N LEU A 181 23.15 34.04 10.44
CA LEU A 181 22.22 34.33 11.55
C LEU A 181 21.36 35.59 11.35
N ASP A 182 20.05 35.33 11.32
CA ASP A 182 18.90 36.21 11.51
C ASP A 182 19.18 37.65 11.94
N ARG A 183 18.67 38.61 11.16
CA ARG A 183 18.17 39.87 11.73
C ARG A 183 17.12 40.53 10.85
N LEU A 184 15.90 40.60 11.40
CA LEU A 184 14.78 41.39 10.91
C LEU A 184 15.16 42.88 10.82
N PRO A 185 14.62 43.63 9.82
CA PRO A 185 14.87 45.06 9.71
C PRO A 185 14.06 45.85 10.76
N LEU A 186 14.71 46.81 11.42
CA LEU A 186 14.06 47.81 12.27
C LEU A 186 13.88 49.12 11.48
N LEU A 187 12.70 49.73 11.64
CA LEU A 187 12.30 51.03 11.10
C LEU A 187 12.96 52.21 11.84
N PRO A 188 13.25 53.34 11.19
CA PRO A 188 13.57 54.61 11.85
C PRO A 188 12.32 55.43 12.20
N GLU A 189 12.47 56.35 13.17
CA GLU A 189 11.43 57.17 13.84
C GLU A 189 10.63 58.15 12.95
#